data_AF-A0A813ED99-F1
#
_entry.id   AF-A0A813ED99-F1
#
_cell.length_a   1.000
_cell.length_b   1.000
_cell.length_c   1.000
_cell.angle_alpha   90.00
_cell.angle_beta   90.00
_cell.angle_gamma   90.00
#
_symmetry.space_group_name_H-M   'P 1'
#
loop_
_entity.id
_entity.type
_entity.pdbx_description
1 polymer ?
#
loop_
_entity_poly.entity_id
_entity_poly.type
_entity_poly.pdbx_seq_one_letter_code
_entity_poly.pdbx_strand_id
1 'polypeptide(L)'
;MGGDKKGSEDRGLDLMLLFAPQAPEKPDDPDLVPLSEARAKEQPSPVAIAVMRHFGTEPFVPITMWAVWLCIAGFVAIQLGTYALTGDSFFGTITGGVVESLRLSTGVPMTWHMMTGSAMWTLGFVQIMLKNLRHGSLAWVHRLSGVMLLLLWFFVVGPTAAWLSLHVGVGNAGAQWAMMIFAVVGMDSTSWASYYMMRGLIVIRRRARGSASIDLHSRLMRMGLTLTMLILFQRPLQFIGICIRFFLQLLSYVFPTDSWLARGLQGFVHHALDHNVILSVTTMHPQALLFFVFDGPRSEIALILVGINPQDYDEMVEAFGSAEPYLLEKLFWRLRYLLFFLLRYHVTNGFTVDPVHKP
;
A
#
# COMPACT_ATOMS: atom_id res chain seq x y z
N MET A 1 -7.79 -32.20 -53.24
CA MET A 1 -6.59 -32.05 -52.40
C MET A 1 -6.84 -30.91 -51.42
N GLY A 2 -7.44 -31.22 -50.27
CA GLY A 2 -7.68 -30.26 -49.18
C GLY A 2 -6.85 -30.69 -47.99
N GLY A 3 -5.84 -29.89 -47.64
CA GLY A 3 -4.94 -30.16 -46.52
C GLY A 3 -5.40 -29.41 -45.28
N ASP A 4 -5.92 -30.16 -44.31
CA ASP A 4 -6.13 -29.69 -42.94
C ASP A 4 -4.80 -29.28 -42.31
N LYS A 5 -4.69 -28.01 -41.93
CA LYS A 5 -3.68 -27.54 -40.97
C LYS A 5 -4.39 -27.16 -39.67
N LYS A 6 -4.44 -28.10 -38.73
CA LYS A 6 -4.85 -27.84 -37.34
C LYS A 6 -3.83 -28.44 -36.38
N GLY A 7 -3.40 -27.61 -35.44
CA GLY A 7 -3.08 -28.06 -34.09
C GLY A 7 -1.60 -28.33 -33.81
N SER A 8 -0.81 -27.28 -33.65
CA SER A 8 0.45 -27.35 -32.90
C SER A 8 0.98 -25.94 -32.67
N GLU A 9 0.60 -25.31 -31.55
CA GLU A 9 1.38 -24.26 -30.84
C GLU A 9 0.50 -23.61 -29.75
N ASP A 10 0.25 -24.31 -28.64
CA ASP A 10 -0.11 -23.62 -27.39
C ASP A 10 0.17 -24.47 -26.12
N ARG A 11 1.18 -25.34 -26.14
CA ARG A 11 1.56 -26.16 -24.96
C ARG A 11 2.51 -25.45 -23.98
N GLY A 12 2.75 -24.14 -24.17
CA GLY A 12 3.72 -23.37 -23.39
C GLY A 12 3.19 -22.79 -22.08
N LEU A 13 1.87 -22.86 -21.81
CA LEU A 13 1.23 -22.20 -20.66
C LEU A 13 0.76 -23.16 -19.55
N ASP A 14 0.92 -24.47 -19.72
CA ASP A 14 0.39 -25.48 -18.78
C ASP A 14 1.16 -25.62 -17.46
N LEU A 15 2.35 -25.03 -17.34
CA LEU A 15 3.12 -25.10 -16.09
C LEU A 15 2.50 -24.30 -14.93
N MET A 16 1.55 -23.39 -15.21
CA MET A 16 0.89 -22.59 -14.18
C MET A 16 -0.45 -23.17 -13.67
N LEU A 17 -0.97 -24.24 -14.30
CA LEU A 17 -2.20 -24.91 -13.88
C LEU A 17 -1.99 -26.04 -12.86
N LEU A 18 -0.74 -26.45 -12.61
CA LEU A 18 -0.39 -27.57 -11.73
C LEU A 18 -0.64 -27.34 -10.22
N PHE A 19 -1.08 -26.15 -9.80
CA PHE A 19 -1.29 -25.82 -8.37
C PHE A 19 -2.65 -25.18 -8.07
N ALA A 20 -3.62 -25.21 -8.98
CA ALA A 20 -4.97 -24.76 -8.69
C ALA A 20 -5.73 -25.89 -7.98
N PRO A 21 -6.19 -25.72 -6.71
CA PRO A 21 -7.14 -26.65 -6.11
C PRO A 21 -8.40 -26.65 -6.99
N GLN A 22 -8.88 -27.84 -7.36
CA GLN A 22 -10.18 -27.95 -8.02
C GLN A 22 -11.23 -27.32 -7.10
N ALA A 23 -12.11 -26.48 -7.68
CA ALA A 23 -13.20 -25.91 -6.92
C ALA A 23 -14.09 -27.05 -6.42
N PRO A 24 -14.52 -27.04 -5.15
CA PRO A 24 -15.44 -28.05 -4.65
C PRO A 24 -16.72 -28.01 -5.49
N GLU A 25 -17.19 -29.19 -5.91
CA GLU A 25 -18.50 -29.34 -6.53
C GLU A 25 -19.56 -28.76 -5.58
N LYS A 26 -20.48 -27.96 -6.13
CA LYS A 26 -21.59 -27.40 -5.36
C LYS A 26 -22.39 -28.58 -4.78
N PRO A 27 -22.64 -28.63 -3.46
CA PRO A 27 -23.57 -29.60 -2.91
C PRO A 27 -24.99 -29.23 -3.38
N ASP A 28 -25.60 -30.14 -4.14
CA ASP A 28 -27.01 -30.08 -4.53
C ASP A 28 -27.89 -30.49 -3.33
N ASP A 29 -28.03 -29.59 -2.35
CA ASP A 29 -28.97 -29.79 -1.25
C ASP A 29 -30.23 -28.93 -1.47
N PRO A 30 -31.39 -29.53 -1.84
CA PRO A 30 -32.60 -28.81 -2.20
C PRO A 30 -33.34 -28.16 -1.01
N ASP A 31 -32.93 -28.41 0.24
CA ASP A 31 -33.66 -27.93 1.43
C ASP A 31 -33.04 -26.69 2.13
N LEU A 32 -31.97 -26.11 1.57
CA LEU A 32 -31.44 -24.84 2.05
C LEU A 32 -32.24 -23.67 1.46
N VAL A 33 -33.14 -23.08 2.26
CA VAL A 33 -33.69 -21.74 1.99
C VAL A 33 -32.52 -20.83 1.61
N PRO A 34 -32.53 -20.21 0.42
CA PRO A 34 -31.40 -19.41 -0.01
C PRO A 34 -31.13 -18.32 1.02
N LEU A 35 -29.96 -18.36 1.68
CA LEU A 35 -29.50 -17.32 2.60
C LEU A 35 -29.56 -15.91 1.97
N SER A 36 -29.61 -15.84 0.63
CA SER A 36 -29.87 -14.63 -0.16
C SER A 36 -31.23 -13.99 0.11
N GLU A 37 -32.29 -14.76 0.40
CA GLU A 37 -33.63 -14.21 0.68
C GLU A 37 -33.75 -13.65 2.11
N ALA A 38 -33.04 -14.25 3.07
CA ALA A 38 -33.00 -13.77 4.45
C ALA A 38 -32.20 -12.45 4.60
N ARG A 39 -31.13 -12.27 3.81
CA ARG A 39 -30.29 -11.05 3.84
C ARG A 39 -30.85 -9.88 3.01
N ALA A 40 -31.79 -10.12 2.09
CA ALA A 40 -32.37 -9.08 1.24
C ALA A 40 -33.18 -8.00 2.01
N LYS A 41 -33.39 -8.16 3.32
CA LYS A 41 -34.16 -7.22 4.16
C LYS A 41 -33.31 -6.28 5.01
N GLU A 42 -31.98 -6.44 5.07
CA GLU A 42 -31.13 -5.49 5.80
C GLU A 42 -30.83 -4.27 4.92
N GLN A 43 -31.46 -3.14 5.25
CA GLN A 43 -31.11 -1.87 4.64
C GLN A 43 -29.66 -1.50 4.98
N PRO A 44 -28.85 -1.02 4.01
CA PRO A 44 -27.49 -0.59 4.28
C PRO A 44 -27.47 0.51 5.35
N SER A 45 -26.41 0.51 6.18
CA SER A 45 -26.31 1.48 7.27
C SER A 45 -26.34 2.93 6.74
N PRO A 46 -26.85 3.92 7.49
CA PRO A 46 -26.82 5.33 7.07
C PRO A 46 -25.40 5.83 6.72
N VAL A 47 -24.37 5.28 7.37
CA VAL A 47 -22.96 5.57 7.07
C VAL A 47 -22.59 5.01 5.70
N ALA A 48 -22.95 3.78 5.39
CA ALA A 48 -22.70 3.18 4.08
C ALA A 48 -23.42 3.93 2.96
N ILE A 49 -24.66 4.37 3.19
CA ILE A 49 -25.40 5.22 2.24
C ILE A 49 -24.69 6.56 2.03
N ALA A 50 -24.18 7.19 3.10
CA ALA A 50 -23.43 8.44 3.00
C ALA A 50 -22.10 8.28 2.23
N VAL A 51 -21.36 7.19 2.49
CA VAL A 51 -20.12 6.85 1.78
C VAL A 51 -20.42 6.53 0.31
N MET A 52 -21.42 5.70 0.01
CA MET A 52 -21.83 5.40 -1.37
C MET A 52 -22.29 6.63 -2.14
N ARG A 53 -22.99 7.57 -1.48
CA ARG A 53 -23.36 8.87 -2.08
C ARG A 53 -22.16 9.78 -2.30
N HIS A 54 -21.19 9.78 -1.38
CA HIS A 54 -20.03 10.67 -1.47
C HIS A 54 -18.99 10.17 -2.49
N PHE A 55 -18.83 8.85 -2.59
CA PHE A 55 -17.89 8.23 -3.51
C PHE A 55 -18.49 7.87 -4.87
N GLY A 56 -19.82 7.77 -4.97
CA GLY A 56 -20.54 7.63 -6.23
C GLY A 56 -20.26 6.33 -6.99
N THR A 57 -21.28 5.77 -7.63
CA THR A 57 -21.13 4.67 -8.60
C THR A 57 -20.50 5.12 -9.93
N GLU A 58 -20.12 6.39 -10.02
CA GLU A 58 -19.48 6.97 -11.20
C GLU A 58 -18.02 6.53 -11.25
N PRO A 59 -17.58 5.88 -12.35
CA PRO A 59 -16.22 5.42 -12.48
C PRO A 59 -15.28 6.63 -12.34
N PHE A 60 -14.39 6.57 -11.35
CA PHE A 60 -13.27 7.48 -11.14
C PHE A 60 -12.80 8.10 -12.48
N VAL A 61 -13.11 9.38 -12.69
CA VAL A 61 -13.02 10.06 -13.99
C VAL A 61 -11.63 9.88 -14.61
N PRO A 62 -11.48 9.56 -15.91
CA PRO A 62 -10.18 9.32 -16.55
C PRO A 62 -9.14 10.44 -16.33
N ILE A 63 -9.60 11.69 -16.19
CA ILE A 63 -8.77 12.87 -15.94
C ILE A 63 -8.10 12.80 -14.56
N THR A 64 -8.81 12.35 -13.52
CA THR A 64 -8.21 12.23 -12.17
C THR A 64 -7.16 11.13 -12.15
N MET A 65 -7.33 10.07 -12.93
CA MET A 65 -6.36 8.99 -13.06
C MET A 65 -5.04 9.46 -13.71
N TRP A 66 -5.10 10.29 -14.75
CA TRP A 66 -3.89 10.89 -15.35
C TRP A 66 -3.16 11.83 -14.39
N ALA A 67 -3.89 12.67 -13.64
CA ALA A 67 -3.28 13.57 -12.67
C ALA A 67 -2.49 12.78 -11.60
N VAL A 68 -3.05 11.67 -11.09
CA VAL A 68 -2.35 10.78 -10.15
C VAL A 68 -1.05 10.24 -10.76
N TRP A 69 -1.09 9.76 -12.00
CA TRP A 69 0.11 9.24 -12.67
C TRP A 69 1.17 10.30 -12.99
N LEU A 70 0.75 11.53 -13.30
CA LEU A 70 1.68 12.65 -13.44
C LEU A 70 2.35 12.99 -12.10
N CYS A 71 1.60 12.97 -10.99
CA CYS A 71 2.17 13.12 -9.65
C CYS A 71 3.18 12.01 -9.34
N ILE A 72 2.87 10.76 -9.70
CA ILE A 72 3.80 9.61 -9.54
C ILE A 72 5.07 9.84 -10.35
N ALA A 73 4.93 10.19 -11.63
CA ALA A 73 6.06 10.42 -12.52
C ALA A 73 6.94 11.57 -12.01
N GLY A 74 6.33 12.68 -11.57
CA GLY A 74 7.04 13.81 -10.97
C GLY A 74 7.80 13.40 -9.70
N PHE A 75 7.15 12.64 -8.80
CA PHE A 75 7.79 12.15 -7.58
C PHE A 75 8.99 11.24 -7.89
N VAL A 76 8.83 10.27 -8.79
CA VAL A 76 9.91 9.36 -9.22
C VAL A 76 11.05 10.16 -9.86
N ALA A 77 10.74 11.11 -10.75
CA ALA A 77 11.75 11.94 -11.39
C ALA A 77 12.56 12.77 -10.39
N ILE A 78 11.90 13.39 -9.40
CA ILE A 78 12.58 14.15 -8.34
C ILE A 78 13.49 13.23 -7.52
N GLN A 79 13.00 12.06 -7.11
CA GLN A 79 13.78 11.13 -6.28
C GLN A 79 14.99 10.56 -7.03
N LEU A 80 14.77 10.01 -8.22
CA LEU A 80 15.84 9.41 -9.02
C LEU A 80 16.80 10.46 -9.57
N GLY A 81 16.30 11.63 -9.94
CA GLY A 81 17.12 12.77 -10.34
C GLY A 81 18.02 13.26 -9.21
N THR A 82 17.47 13.39 -7.99
CA THR A 82 18.29 13.76 -6.82
C THR A 82 19.34 12.70 -6.54
N TYR A 83 18.98 11.42 -6.56
CA TYR A 83 19.92 10.32 -6.39
C TYR A 83 21.06 10.35 -7.41
N ALA A 84 20.74 10.56 -8.69
CA ALA A 84 21.76 10.65 -9.74
C ALA A 84 22.72 11.84 -9.55
N LEU A 85 22.25 12.95 -8.96
CA LEU A 85 23.02 14.17 -8.77
C LEU A 85 23.83 14.20 -7.46
N THR A 86 23.26 13.70 -6.35
CA THR A 86 23.83 13.86 -5.00
C THR A 86 24.32 12.53 -4.39
N GLY A 87 23.97 11.40 -5.02
CA GLY A 87 24.15 10.06 -4.46
C GLY A 87 23.26 9.81 -3.23
N ASP A 88 22.24 10.65 -2.99
CA ASP A 88 21.33 10.55 -1.85
C ASP A 88 19.87 10.75 -2.29
N SER A 89 18.91 10.39 -1.44
CA SER A 89 17.49 10.65 -1.70
C SER A 89 17.17 12.14 -1.62
N PHE A 90 16.01 12.56 -2.15
CA PHE A 90 15.55 13.94 -2.03
C PHE A 90 15.43 14.37 -0.55
N PHE A 91 14.77 13.54 0.26
CA PHE A 91 14.61 13.82 1.69
C PHE A 91 15.93 13.72 2.46
N GLY A 92 16.84 12.82 2.08
CA GLY A 92 18.19 12.76 2.64
C GLY A 92 18.95 14.05 2.38
N THR A 93 18.88 14.56 1.15
CA THR A 93 19.55 15.80 0.75
C THR A 93 19.01 17.02 1.50
N ILE A 94 17.68 17.24 1.51
CA ILE A 94 17.10 18.45 2.13
C ILE A 94 17.16 18.43 3.66
N THR A 95 17.27 17.26 4.29
CA THR A 95 17.38 17.13 5.75
C THR A 95 18.83 17.03 6.23
N GLY A 96 19.81 17.14 5.34
CA GLY A 96 21.22 17.03 5.71
C GLY A 96 21.63 15.63 6.17
N GLY A 97 20.98 14.59 5.66
CA GLY A 97 21.30 13.20 5.94
C GLY A 97 20.46 12.55 7.05
N VAL A 98 19.52 13.27 7.67
CA VAL A 98 18.78 12.79 8.85
C VAL A 98 17.68 11.79 8.50
N VAL A 99 16.87 12.10 7.47
CA VAL A 99 15.73 11.25 7.09
C VAL A 99 15.96 10.64 5.72
N GLU A 100 15.84 9.32 5.67
CA GLU A 100 15.90 8.54 4.42
C GLU A 100 17.17 8.75 3.61
N SER A 101 18.25 9.15 4.27
CA SER A 101 19.53 9.22 3.60
C SER A 101 20.03 7.83 3.24
N LEU A 102 20.51 7.70 2.01
CA LEU A 102 21.10 6.48 1.48
C LEU A 102 22.49 6.20 2.06
N ARG A 103 23.01 7.13 2.87
CA ARG A 103 24.27 7.01 3.60
C ARG A 103 24.09 6.40 4.99
N LEU A 104 22.85 6.25 5.45
CA LEU A 104 22.54 5.56 6.71
C LEU A 104 22.66 4.04 6.54
N SER A 105 22.65 3.30 7.66
CA SER A 105 22.62 1.83 7.64
C SER A 105 21.41 1.24 6.90
N THR A 106 20.34 2.02 6.75
CA THR A 106 19.13 1.67 5.98
C THR A 106 19.25 1.98 4.48
N GLY A 107 20.38 2.56 4.04
CA GLY A 107 20.52 3.14 2.70
C GLY A 107 20.47 2.12 1.56
N VAL A 108 21.05 0.93 1.74
CA VAL A 108 20.98 -0.14 0.74
C VAL A 108 19.54 -0.64 0.55
N PRO A 109 18.80 -1.04 1.61
CA PRO A 109 17.37 -1.36 1.51
C PRO A 109 16.54 -0.22 0.90
N MET A 110 16.81 1.03 1.30
CA MET A 110 16.12 2.21 0.76
C MET A 110 16.35 2.38 -0.74
N THR A 111 17.58 2.21 -1.21
CA THR A 111 17.92 2.29 -2.64
C THR A 111 17.15 1.24 -3.43
N TRP A 112 17.17 -0.02 -2.97
CA TRP A 112 16.41 -1.10 -3.59
C TRP A 112 14.91 -0.80 -3.61
N HIS A 113 14.35 -0.37 -2.48
CA HIS A 113 12.94 0.00 -2.36
C HIS A 113 12.55 1.11 -3.36
N MET A 114 13.34 2.18 -3.42
CA MET A 114 13.10 3.32 -4.31
C MET A 114 13.17 2.92 -5.79
N MET A 115 14.22 2.21 -6.19
CA MET A 115 14.44 1.84 -7.60
C MET A 115 13.40 0.84 -8.07
N THR A 116 13.19 -0.24 -7.30
CA THR A 116 12.24 -1.29 -7.67
C THR A 116 10.79 -0.87 -7.48
N GLY A 117 10.50 0.00 -6.49
CA GLY A 117 9.18 0.60 -6.32
C GLY A 117 8.80 1.49 -7.51
N SER A 118 9.75 2.29 -8.01
CA SER A 118 9.57 3.11 -9.22
C SER A 118 9.30 2.24 -10.46
N ALA A 119 10.06 1.16 -10.63
CA ALA A 119 9.83 0.19 -11.70
C ALA A 119 8.46 -0.49 -11.57
N MET A 120 8.09 -0.93 -10.37
CA MET A 120 6.80 -1.55 -10.07
C MET A 120 5.63 -0.61 -10.39
N TRP A 121 5.70 0.66 -10.00
CA TRP A 121 4.68 1.65 -10.34
C TRP A 121 4.59 1.91 -11.83
N THR A 122 5.72 1.93 -12.54
CA THR A 122 5.73 2.03 -14.01
C THR A 122 5.00 0.85 -14.65
N LEU A 123 5.21 -0.38 -14.15
CA LEU A 123 4.44 -1.53 -14.59
C LEU A 123 2.96 -1.39 -14.22
N GLY A 124 2.65 -0.82 -13.05
CA GLY A 124 1.28 -0.50 -12.63
C GLY A 124 0.57 0.46 -13.59
N PHE A 125 1.31 1.46 -14.11
CA PHE A 125 0.82 2.37 -15.14
C PHE A 125 0.45 1.60 -16.41
N VAL A 126 1.34 0.73 -16.89
CA VAL A 126 1.06 -0.14 -18.04
C VAL A 126 -0.18 -1.00 -17.79
N GLN A 127 -0.31 -1.57 -16.59
CA GLN A 127 -1.46 -2.41 -16.22
C GLN A 127 -2.80 -1.67 -16.25
N ILE A 128 -2.82 -0.39 -15.85
CA ILE A 128 -4.03 0.41 -15.65
C ILE A 128 -4.36 1.30 -16.87
N MET A 129 -3.36 1.93 -17.48
CA MET A 129 -3.53 2.92 -18.55
C MET A 129 -3.49 2.27 -19.93
N LEU A 130 -2.70 1.21 -20.11
CA LEU A 130 -2.53 0.54 -21.40
C LEU A 130 -3.38 -0.73 -21.50
N LYS A 131 -4.64 -0.67 -21.00
CA LYS A 131 -5.56 -1.82 -21.03
C LYS A 131 -5.86 -2.33 -22.43
N ASN A 132 -5.80 -1.47 -23.45
CA ASN A 132 -6.00 -1.87 -24.84
C ASN A 132 -4.95 -2.90 -25.30
N LEU A 133 -3.77 -2.93 -24.67
CA LEU A 133 -2.73 -3.94 -24.93
C LEU A 133 -3.10 -5.33 -24.41
N ARG A 134 -4.20 -5.49 -23.66
CA ARG A 134 -4.69 -6.82 -23.22
C ARG A 134 -5.19 -7.67 -24.38
N HIS A 135 -5.46 -7.07 -25.53
CA HIS A 135 -5.98 -7.73 -26.72
C HIS A 135 -4.94 -7.71 -27.86
N GLY A 136 -4.99 -8.72 -28.73
CA GLY A 136 -4.11 -8.80 -29.90
C GLY A 136 -2.69 -9.30 -29.61
N SER A 137 -1.76 -8.97 -30.51
CA SER A 137 -0.38 -9.50 -30.52
C SER A 137 0.47 -9.03 -29.34
N LEU A 138 0.10 -7.94 -28.67
CA LEU A 138 0.82 -7.40 -27.50
C LEU A 138 0.25 -7.86 -26.15
N ALA A 139 -0.77 -8.73 -26.14
CA ALA A 139 -1.38 -9.26 -24.92
C ALA A 139 -0.38 -10.00 -24.00
N TRP A 140 0.67 -10.59 -24.56
CA TRP A 140 1.71 -11.23 -23.76
C TRP A 140 2.56 -10.21 -22.98
N VAL A 141 2.82 -9.02 -23.54
CA VAL A 141 3.57 -7.94 -22.85
C VAL A 141 2.77 -7.43 -21.66
N HIS A 142 1.46 -7.21 -21.85
CA HIS A 142 0.56 -6.81 -20.77
C HIS A 142 0.51 -7.87 -19.67
N ARG A 143 0.41 -9.16 -20.01
CA ARG A 143 0.45 -10.26 -19.03
C ARG A 143 1.79 -10.34 -18.29
N LEU A 144 2.91 -10.28 -19.03
CA LEU A 144 4.25 -10.37 -18.46
C LEU A 144 4.53 -9.20 -17.51
N SER A 145 4.15 -7.97 -17.87
CA SER A 145 4.30 -6.81 -16.98
C SER A 145 3.48 -6.93 -15.70
N GLY A 146 2.29 -7.54 -15.75
CA GLY A 146 1.49 -7.84 -14.55
C GLY A 146 2.17 -8.87 -13.63
N VAL A 147 2.79 -9.91 -14.20
CA VAL A 147 3.57 -10.88 -13.42
C VAL A 147 4.80 -10.21 -12.80
N MET A 148 5.57 -9.44 -13.58
CA MET A 148 6.74 -8.73 -13.09
C MET A 148 6.40 -7.73 -11.99
N LEU A 149 5.27 -7.03 -12.09
CA LEU A 149 4.77 -6.15 -11.02
C LEU A 149 4.61 -6.91 -9.71
N LEU A 150 3.94 -8.06 -9.75
CA LEU A 150 3.70 -8.88 -8.56
C LEU A 150 5.00 -9.46 -7.99
N LEU A 151 5.93 -9.88 -8.84
CA LEU A 151 7.25 -10.35 -8.41
C LEU A 151 8.04 -9.24 -7.71
N LEU A 152 8.09 -8.05 -8.31
CA LEU A 152 8.74 -6.89 -7.67
C LEU A 152 8.11 -6.58 -6.32
N TRP A 153 6.78 -6.59 -6.20
CA TRP A 153 6.10 -6.38 -4.93
C TRP A 153 6.48 -7.43 -3.88
N PHE A 154 6.23 -8.72 -4.17
CA PHE A 154 6.36 -9.76 -3.16
C PHE A 154 7.80 -10.13 -2.80
N PHE A 155 8.76 -9.92 -3.70
CA PHE A 155 10.16 -10.30 -3.45
C PHE A 155 11.08 -9.13 -3.09
N VAL A 156 10.72 -7.88 -3.42
CA VAL A 156 11.59 -6.73 -3.17
C VAL A 156 10.86 -5.60 -2.47
N VAL A 157 9.84 -4.99 -3.11
CA VAL A 157 9.24 -3.74 -2.64
C VAL A 157 8.49 -3.92 -1.32
N GLY A 158 7.64 -4.94 -1.21
CA GLY A 158 6.89 -5.25 0.02
C GLY A 158 7.82 -5.62 1.19
N PRO A 159 8.76 -6.57 1.04
CA PRO A 159 9.72 -6.89 2.08
C PRO A 159 10.58 -5.71 2.51
N THR A 160 11.08 -4.90 1.57
CA THR A 160 11.85 -3.69 1.91
C THR A 160 10.98 -2.64 2.57
N ALA A 161 9.71 -2.45 2.17
CA ALA A 161 8.78 -1.54 2.83
C ALA A 161 8.52 -1.92 4.28
N ALA A 162 8.27 -3.20 4.55
CA ALA A 162 8.08 -3.73 5.90
C ALA A 162 9.34 -3.53 6.75
N TRP A 163 10.51 -3.87 6.19
CA TRP A 163 11.78 -3.70 6.88
C TRP A 163 12.06 -2.23 7.22
N LEU A 164 11.87 -1.32 6.25
CA LEU A 164 12.08 0.12 6.43
C LEU A 164 11.09 0.71 7.45
N SER A 165 9.84 0.26 7.45
CA SER A 165 8.84 0.65 8.46
C SER A 165 9.35 0.37 9.89
N LEU A 166 10.06 -0.74 10.08
CA LEU A 166 10.60 -1.14 11.38
C LEU A 166 11.95 -0.50 11.72
N HIS A 167 12.80 -0.17 10.74
CA HIS A 167 14.20 0.22 10.97
C HIS A 167 14.52 1.70 10.69
N VAL A 168 13.64 2.45 10.03
CA VAL A 168 13.84 3.90 9.84
C VAL A 168 13.69 4.63 11.17
N GLY A 169 14.53 5.65 11.38
CA GLY A 169 14.51 6.51 12.57
C GLY A 169 14.88 5.80 13.87
N VAL A 170 15.56 4.65 13.82
CA VAL A 170 16.12 3.99 15.01
C VAL A 170 17.36 4.78 15.44
N GLY A 171 17.28 5.47 16.58
CA GLY A 171 18.43 6.21 17.14
C GLY A 171 18.15 7.61 17.68
N ASN A 172 16.89 8.03 17.76
CA ASN A 172 16.54 9.17 18.62
C ASN A 172 15.51 8.66 19.63
N ALA A 173 15.95 8.41 20.86
CA ALA A 173 15.09 7.87 21.92
C ALA A 173 13.82 8.74 22.12
N GLY A 174 13.96 10.07 22.04
CA GLY A 174 12.86 11.02 22.18
C GLY A 174 11.80 10.94 21.07
N ALA A 175 12.16 10.42 19.89
CA ALA A 175 11.26 10.30 18.75
C ALA A 175 10.67 8.89 18.56
N GLN A 176 11.08 7.89 19.36
CA GLN A 176 10.67 6.49 19.11
C GLN A 176 9.16 6.26 19.22
N TRP A 177 8.47 6.96 20.11
CA TRP A 177 7.02 6.89 20.22
C TRP A 177 6.31 7.41 18.96
N ALA A 178 6.82 8.51 18.38
CA ALA A 178 6.30 8.98 17.10
C ALA A 178 6.61 7.96 16.00
N MET A 179 7.85 7.45 15.93
CA MET A 179 8.25 6.45 14.94
C MET A 179 7.52 5.11 15.07
N MET A 180 6.91 4.81 16.22
CA MET A 180 5.98 3.69 16.34
C MET A 180 4.75 3.88 15.44
N ILE A 181 4.23 5.10 15.34
CA ILE A 181 3.10 5.41 14.45
C ILE A 181 3.51 5.13 13.01
N PHE A 182 4.69 5.63 12.58
CA PHE A 182 5.23 5.34 11.25
C PHE A 182 5.35 3.83 11.01
N ALA A 183 5.90 3.08 11.96
CA ALA A 183 6.10 1.64 11.83
C ALA A 183 4.78 0.88 11.71
N VAL A 184 3.82 1.14 12.60
CA VAL A 184 2.51 0.48 12.60
C VAL A 184 1.77 0.76 11.30
N VAL A 185 1.75 2.02 10.89
CA VAL A 185 1.01 2.48 9.71
C VAL A 185 1.65 1.96 8.41
N GLY A 186 2.98 2.03 8.29
CA GLY A 186 3.70 1.49 7.14
C GLY A 186 3.57 -0.04 7.00
N MET A 187 3.64 -0.75 8.13
CA MET A 187 3.40 -2.20 8.16
C MET A 187 1.95 -2.55 7.80
N ASP A 188 0.98 -1.76 8.25
CA ASP A 188 -0.43 -1.97 7.92
C ASP A 188 -0.65 -1.81 6.42
N SER A 189 -0.25 -0.67 5.84
CA SER A 189 -0.38 -0.43 4.40
C SER A 189 0.31 -1.51 3.55
N THR A 190 1.48 -2.00 3.99
CA THR A 190 2.18 -3.10 3.31
C THR A 190 1.39 -4.41 3.38
N SER A 191 0.76 -4.69 4.53
CA SER A 191 -0.07 -5.89 4.74
C SER A 191 -1.33 -5.84 3.88
N TRP A 192 -2.00 -4.69 3.85
CA TRP A 192 -3.17 -4.44 3.03
C TRP A 192 -2.87 -4.54 1.52
N ALA A 193 -1.80 -3.91 1.06
CA ALA A 193 -1.40 -3.97 -0.34
C ALA A 193 -1.09 -5.42 -0.76
N SER A 194 -0.34 -6.15 0.08
CA SER A 194 -0.03 -7.57 -0.13
C SER A 194 -1.29 -8.44 -0.17
N TYR A 195 -2.23 -8.22 0.75
CA TYR A 195 -3.48 -8.97 0.79
C TYR A 195 -4.26 -8.79 -0.52
N TYR A 196 -4.52 -7.55 -0.94
CA TYR A 196 -5.33 -7.29 -2.12
C TYR A 196 -4.65 -7.74 -3.42
N MET A 197 -3.33 -7.55 -3.56
CA MET A 197 -2.59 -8.06 -4.72
C MET A 197 -2.62 -9.60 -4.78
N MET A 198 -2.48 -10.28 -3.64
CA MET A 198 -2.57 -11.73 -3.57
C MET A 198 -3.98 -12.23 -3.91
N ARG A 199 -5.02 -11.59 -3.36
CA ARG A 199 -6.41 -11.92 -3.70
C ARG A 199 -6.69 -11.69 -5.17
N GLY A 200 -6.24 -10.57 -5.74
CA GLY A 200 -6.32 -10.30 -7.18
C GLY A 200 -5.68 -11.42 -8.01
N LEU A 201 -4.48 -11.88 -7.63
CA LEU A 201 -3.81 -13.01 -8.30
C LEU A 201 -4.61 -14.31 -8.22
N ILE A 202 -5.19 -14.62 -7.06
CA ILE A 202 -6.01 -15.82 -6.87
C ILE A 202 -7.27 -15.75 -7.74
N VAL A 203 -7.98 -14.61 -7.76
CA VAL A 203 -9.18 -14.40 -8.57
C VAL A 203 -8.89 -14.61 -10.05
N ILE A 204 -7.83 -14.00 -10.60
CA ILE A 204 -7.52 -14.12 -12.04
C ILE A 204 -7.00 -15.50 -12.45
N ARG A 205 -6.47 -16.28 -11.50
CA ARG A 205 -6.08 -17.68 -11.73
C ARG A 205 -7.29 -18.61 -11.75
N ARG A 206 -8.27 -18.38 -10.87
CA ARG A 206 -9.49 -19.19 -10.78
C ARG A 206 -10.49 -18.86 -11.89
N ARG A 207 -10.68 -17.57 -12.19
CA ARG A 207 -11.66 -17.05 -13.18
C ARG A 207 -13.03 -17.70 -13.10
N ALA A 208 -13.56 -17.88 -11.88
CA ALA A 208 -14.77 -18.66 -11.66
C ALA A 208 -16.01 -18.08 -12.39
N ARG A 209 -16.01 -16.78 -12.66
CA ARG A 209 -17.12 -16.03 -13.29
C ARG A 209 -16.71 -15.33 -14.59
N GLY A 210 -15.68 -15.84 -15.27
CA GLY A 210 -15.27 -15.35 -16.60
C GLY A 210 -14.87 -13.85 -16.61
N SER A 211 -15.64 -13.02 -17.31
CA SER A 211 -15.37 -11.58 -17.43
C SER A 211 -15.53 -10.83 -16.11
N ALA A 212 -16.47 -11.23 -15.25
CA ALA A 212 -16.66 -10.63 -13.93
C ALA A 212 -15.43 -10.83 -13.03
N SER A 213 -14.77 -11.99 -13.12
CA SER A 213 -13.51 -12.25 -12.41
C SER A 213 -12.37 -11.33 -12.85
N ILE A 214 -12.33 -10.95 -14.13
CA ILE A 214 -11.29 -10.04 -14.66
C ILE A 214 -11.51 -8.62 -14.12
N ASP A 215 -12.76 -8.20 -14.01
CA ASP A 215 -13.11 -6.92 -13.40
C ASP A 215 -12.77 -6.91 -11.90
N LEU A 216 -13.22 -7.91 -11.15
CA LEU A 216 -12.91 -8.07 -9.73
C LEU A 216 -11.39 -8.11 -9.48
N HIS A 217 -10.64 -8.87 -10.27
CA HIS A 217 -9.18 -8.85 -10.25
C HIS A 217 -8.63 -7.42 -10.45
N SER A 218 -9.15 -6.68 -11.43
CA SER A 218 -8.70 -5.32 -11.72
C SER A 218 -8.99 -4.38 -10.55
N ARG A 219 -10.14 -4.50 -9.87
CA ARG A 219 -10.47 -3.73 -8.66
C ARG A 219 -9.52 -4.05 -7.49
N LEU A 220 -9.30 -5.33 -7.21
CA LEU A 220 -8.38 -5.78 -6.15
C LEU A 220 -6.94 -5.31 -6.40
N MET A 221 -6.43 -5.48 -7.63
CA MET A 221 -5.09 -5.03 -8.01
C MET A 221 -4.93 -3.51 -7.91
N ARG A 222 -5.95 -2.75 -8.31
CA ARG A 222 -5.97 -1.28 -8.17
C ARG A 222 -5.91 -0.87 -6.71
N MET A 223 -6.73 -1.49 -5.85
CA MET A 223 -6.69 -1.19 -4.41
C MET A 223 -5.31 -1.49 -3.84
N GLY A 224 -4.76 -2.67 -4.12
CA GLY A 224 -3.41 -3.04 -3.71
C GLY A 224 -2.36 -2.01 -4.14
N LEU A 225 -2.40 -1.58 -5.40
CA LEU A 225 -1.47 -0.60 -5.94
C LEU A 225 -1.67 0.80 -5.32
N THR A 226 -2.91 1.26 -5.15
CA THR A 226 -3.23 2.54 -4.49
C THR A 226 -2.68 2.60 -3.08
N LEU A 227 -2.77 1.50 -2.33
CA LEU A 227 -2.20 1.41 -0.98
C LEU A 227 -0.68 1.61 -0.98
N THR A 228 0.03 1.10 -1.99
CA THR A 228 1.47 1.38 -2.14
C THR A 228 1.76 2.86 -2.42
N MET A 229 0.81 3.58 -3.00
CA MET A 229 0.92 4.98 -3.43
C MET A 229 0.54 5.99 -2.34
N LEU A 230 0.10 5.56 -1.16
CA LEU A 230 -0.25 6.46 -0.05
C LEU A 230 0.91 7.39 0.34
N ILE A 231 2.14 6.96 0.08
CA ILE A 231 3.36 7.77 0.24
C ILE A 231 3.30 9.09 -0.53
N LEU A 232 2.60 9.16 -1.67
CA LEU A 232 2.49 10.37 -2.49
C LEU A 232 1.70 11.49 -1.81
N PHE A 233 0.79 11.14 -0.88
CA PHE A 233 0.09 12.12 -0.05
C PHE A 233 0.94 12.53 1.15
N GLN A 234 1.69 11.59 1.71
CA GLN A 234 2.59 11.85 2.83
C GLN A 234 3.73 12.81 2.47
N ARG A 235 4.41 12.60 1.33
CA ARG A 235 5.66 13.34 1.00
C ARG A 235 5.48 14.85 0.88
N PRO A 236 4.44 15.38 0.21
CA PRO A 236 4.21 16.82 0.18
C PRO A 236 3.99 17.40 1.59
N LEU A 237 3.23 16.71 2.44
CA LEU A 237 3.02 17.15 3.83
C LEU A 237 4.32 17.12 4.63
N GLN A 238 5.14 16.08 4.44
CA GLN A 238 6.47 15.98 5.05
C GLN A 238 7.38 17.12 4.61
N PHE A 239 7.37 17.47 3.31
CA PHE A 239 8.12 18.60 2.79
C PHE A 239 7.67 19.92 3.41
N ILE A 240 6.35 20.16 3.50
CA ILE A 240 5.80 21.35 4.18
C ILE A 240 6.26 21.41 5.64
N GLY A 241 6.20 20.30 6.37
CA GLY A 241 6.67 20.21 7.75
C GLY A 241 8.17 20.55 7.88
N ILE A 242 9.00 20.07 6.95
CA ILE A 242 10.43 20.38 6.91
C ILE A 242 10.66 21.87 6.62
N CYS A 243 9.91 22.48 5.69
CA CYS A 243 9.98 23.91 5.41
C CYS A 243 9.60 24.75 6.64
N ILE A 244 8.52 24.37 7.34
CA ILE A 244 8.12 25.03 8.60
C ILE A 244 9.23 24.91 9.65
N ARG A 245 9.82 23.72 9.80
CA ARG A 245 10.96 23.49 10.70
C ARG A 245 12.11 24.47 10.40
N PHE A 246 12.55 24.55 9.15
CA PHE A 246 13.63 25.45 8.75
C PHE A 246 13.29 26.92 8.98
N PHE A 247 12.06 27.33 8.65
CA PHE A 247 11.60 28.70 8.87
C PHE A 247 11.61 29.07 10.36
N LEU A 248 11.08 28.21 11.23
CA LEU A 248 11.07 28.47 12.67
C LEU A 248 12.47 28.43 13.28
N GLN A 249 13.35 27.56 12.79
CA GLN A 249 14.76 27.55 13.17
C GLN A 249 15.42 28.89 12.81
N LEU A 250 15.19 29.39 11.60
CA LEU A 250 15.72 30.69 11.15
C LEU A 250 15.16 31.84 11.98
N LEU A 251 13.86 31.83 12.24
CA LEU A 251 13.18 32.82 13.07
C LEU A 251 13.76 32.86 14.49
N SER A 252 14.18 31.72 15.04
CA SER A 252 14.79 31.67 16.37
C SER A 252 16.09 32.47 16.47
N TYR A 253 16.84 32.63 15.36
CA TYR A 253 18.07 33.42 15.31
C TYR A 253 17.84 34.93 15.20
N VAL A 254 16.60 35.37 14.93
CA VAL A 254 16.24 36.79 14.91
C VAL A 254 16.12 37.34 16.34
N PHE A 255 15.77 36.48 17.30
CA PHE A 255 15.60 36.86 18.69
C PHE A 255 16.92 36.69 19.46
N PRO A 256 17.17 37.49 20.53
CA PRO A 256 18.31 37.26 21.42
C PRO A 256 18.31 35.83 21.94
N THR A 257 19.47 35.17 21.93
CA THR A 257 19.64 33.75 22.33
C THR A 257 19.11 33.46 23.72
N ASP A 258 19.21 34.44 24.63
CA ASP A 258 18.77 34.29 26.02
C ASP A 258 17.28 34.61 26.23
N SER A 259 16.58 35.03 25.17
CA SER A 259 15.15 35.27 25.25
C SER A 259 14.37 33.97 25.42
N TRP A 260 13.28 34.02 26.18
CA TRP A 260 12.38 32.88 26.36
C TRP A 260 11.79 32.42 25.01
N LEU A 261 11.59 33.34 24.07
CA LEU A 261 11.05 33.05 22.74
C LEU A 261 12.05 32.28 21.87
N ALA A 262 13.32 32.70 21.82
CA ALA A 262 14.36 31.96 21.09
C ALA A 262 14.50 30.52 21.61
N ARG A 263 14.58 30.35 22.94
CA ARG A 263 14.64 29.03 23.59
C ARG A 263 13.38 28.21 23.34
N GLY A 264 12.19 28.82 23.41
CA GLY A 264 10.92 28.16 23.14
C GLY A 264 10.81 27.67 21.70
N LEU A 265 11.18 28.51 20.73
CA LEU A 265 11.20 28.14 19.31
C LEU A 265 12.20 27.01 19.02
N GLN A 266 13.42 27.11 19.55
CA GLN A 266 14.43 26.06 19.39
C GLN A 266 13.95 24.75 20.01
N GLY A 267 13.42 24.77 21.24
CA GLY A 267 12.85 23.58 21.89
C GLY A 267 11.71 22.98 21.07
N PHE A 268 10.79 23.80 20.58
CA PHE A 268 9.69 23.34 19.72
C PHE A 268 10.21 22.71 18.42
N VAL A 269 11.17 23.36 17.76
CA VAL A 269 11.80 22.83 16.56
C VAL A 269 12.47 21.48 16.85
N HIS A 270 13.30 21.39 17.89
CA HIS A 270 14.06 20.18 18.19
C HIS A 270 13.19 19.01 18.66
N HIS A 271 12.07 19.25 19.34
CA HIS A 271 11.24 18.18 19.90
C HIS A 271 9.97 17.90 19.09
N ALA A 272 9.19 18.93 18.76
CA ALA A 272 7.89 18.77 18.10
C ALA A 272 8.02 18.66 16.58
N LEU A 273 9.03 19.33 16.00
CA LEU A 273 9.30 19.29 14.56
C LEU A 273 10.54 18.47 14.22
N ASP A 274 10.99 17.57 15.09
CA ASP A 274 12.03 16.60 14.75
C ASP A 274 11.66 15.88 13.43
N HIS A 275 12.65 15.62 12.59
CA HIS A 275 12.37 15.08 11.27
C HIS A 275 11.66 13.71 11.32
N ASN A 276 11.91 12.90 12.36
CA ASN A 276 11.22 11.63 12.59
C ASN A 276 9.78 11.85 13.08
N VAL A 277 9.54 12.88 13.88
CA VAL A 277 8.19 13.26 14.31
C VAL A 277 7.37 13.75 13.12
N ILE A 278 7.93 14.63 12.28
CA ILE A 278 7.27 15.10 11.05
C ILE A 278 6.93 13.91 10.15
N LEU A 279 7.88 13.01 9.91
CA LEU A 279 7.67 11.80 9.13
C LEU A 279 6.49 10.98 9.68
N SER A 280 6.45 10.76 10.98
CA SER A 280 5.42 9.96 11.64
C SER A 280 4.03 10.58 11.57
N VAL A 281 3.91 11.87 11.90
CA VAL A 281 2.63 12.60 11.89
C VAL A 281 2.06 12.68 10.49
N THR A 282 2.90 12.97 9.49
CA THR A 282 2.46 13.06 8.09
C THR A 282 2.10 11.71 7.50
N THR A 283 2.66 10.62 8.03
CA THR A 283 2.28 9.24 7.67
C THR A 283 0.92 8.86 8.25
N MET A 284 0.59 9.33 9.46
CA MET A 284 -0.69 9.04 10.11
C MET A 284 -1.89 9.60 9.35
N HIS A 285 -1.82 10.82 8.83
CA HIS A 285 -2.97 11.50 8.20
C HIS A 285 -3.64 10.73 7.04
N PRO A 286 -2.91 10.36 5.97
CA PRO A 286 -3.54 9.66 4.84
C PRO A 286 -3.93 8.22 5.18
N GLN A 287 -3.35 7.63 6.23
CA GLN A 287 -3.50 6.20 6.53
C GLN A 287 -4.35 5.92 7.76
N ALA A 288 -4.77 6.96 8.51
CA ALA A 288 -5.68 6.84 9.64
C ALA A 288 -6.99 6.15 9.25
N LEU A 289 -7.45 6.31 8.00
CA LEU A 289 -8.61 5.59 7.48
C LEU A 289 -8.42 4.07 7.53
N LEU A 290 -7.23 3.55 7.19
CA LEU A 290 -6.93 2.13 7.31
C LEU A 290 -6.86 1.70 8.78
N PHE A 291 -6.39 2.59 9.64
CA PHE A 291 -6.32 2.35 11.08
C PHE A 291 -7.69 2.02 11.68
N PHE A 292 -8.72 2.77 11.27
CA PHE A 292 -10.11 2.56 11.70
C PHE A 292 -10.76 1.29 11.14
N VAL A 293 -10.16 0.67 10.12
CA VAL A 293 -10.63 -0.60 9.58
C VAL A 293 -10.03 -1.76 10.38
N PHE A 294 -10.49 -1.90 11.62
CA PHE A 294 -9.94 -2.87 12.57
C PHE A 294 -10.22 -4.32 12.15
N ASP A 295 -11.42 -4.61 11.62
CA ASP A 295 -11.83 -5.94 11.17
C ASP A 295 -11.23 -6.38 9.81
N GLY A 296 -10.42 -5.52 9.19
CA GLY A 296 -9.65 -5.85 8.00
C GLY A 296 -10.44 -5.71 6.68
N PRO A 297 -10.02 -6.41 5.61
CA PRO A 297 -10.39 -6.16 4.21
C PRO A 297 -11.81 -6.52 3.84
N ARG A 298 -12.53 -7.18 4.76
CA ARG A 298 -13.95 -7.52 4.61
C ARG A 298 -14.88 -6.63 5.42
N SER A 299 -14.36 -5.60 6.08
CA SER A 299 -15.21 -4.58 6.69
C SER A 299 -16.02 -3.85 5.62
N GLU A 300 -17.19 -3.33 6.00
CA GLU A 300 -18.07 -2.60 5.09
C GLU A 300 -17.33 -1.44 4.38
N ILE A 301 -16.51 -0.68 5.12
CA ILE A 301 -15.70 0.42 4.56
C ILE A 301 -14.74 -0.11 3.49
N ALA A 302 -14.01 -1.20 3.76
CA ALA A 302 -13.06 -1.75 2.81
C ALA A 302 -13.74 -2.31 1.56
N LEU A 303 -14.90 -2.98 1.72
CA LEU A 303 -15.69 -3.47 0.60
C LEU A 303 -16.17 -2.32 -0.29
N ILE A 304 -16.67 -1.23 0.32
CA ILE A 304 -17.08 -0.02 -0.43
C ILE A 304 -15.90 0.60 -1.17
N LEU A 305 -14.71 0.71 -0.54
CA LEU A 305 -13.51 1.27 -1.18
C LEU A 305 -13.04 0.45 -2.39
N VAL A 306 -13.17 -0.88 -2.34
CA VAL A 306 -12.86 -1.77 -3.47
C VAL A 306 -13.99 -1.77 -4.51
N GLY A 307 -15.21 -1.40 -4.09
CA GLY A 307 -16.43 -1.49 -4.89
C GLY A 307 -16.98 -2.93 -4.96
N ILE A 308 -16.79 -3.73 -3.91
CA ILE A 308 -17.39 -5.07 -3.78
C ILE A 308 -18.73 -4.92 -3.04
N ASN A 309 -19.77 -5.53 -3.58
CA ASN A 309 -21.09 -5.49 -2.97
C ASN A 309 -21.14 -6.48 -1.79
N PRO A 310 -21.35 -6.03 -0.53
CA PRO A 310 -21.42 -6.95 0.63
C PRO A 310 -22.62 -7.91 0.56
N GLN A 311 -23.64 -7.60 -0.24
CA GLN A 311 -24.79 -8.48 -0.48
C GLN A 311 -24.56 -9.51 -1.61
N ASP A 312 -23.52 -9.35 -2.44
CA ASP A 312 -23.19 -10.32 -3.50
C ASP A 312 -22.33 -11.46 -2.94
N TYR A 313 -23.00 -12.54 -2.52
CA TYR A 313 -22.35 -13.71 -1.93
C TYR A 313 -21.30 -14.34 -2.85
N ASP A 314 -21.60 -14.46 -4.15
CA ASP A 314 -20.69 -15.10 -5.11
C ASP A 314 -19.45 -14.24 -5.36
N GLU A 315 -19.62 -12.92 -5.42
CA GLU A 315 -18.48 -11.98 -5.50
C GLU A 315 -17.60 -12.05 -4.25
N MET A 316 -18.21 -12.09 -3.06
CA MET A 316 -17.48 -12.22 -1.80
C MET A 316 -16.69 -13.53 -1.72
N VAL A 317 -17.33 -14.65 -2.08
CA VAL A 317 -16.67 -15.97 -2.11
C VAL A 317 -15.53 -16.01 -3.12
N GLU A 318 -15.70 -15.41 -4.31
CA GLU A 318 -14.60 -15.34 -5.27
C GLU A 318 -13.46 -14.43 -4.76
N ALA A 319 -13.81 -13.24 -4.28
CA ALA A 319 -12.86 -12.23 -3.80
C ALA A 319 -12.04 -12.71 -2.62
N PHE A 320 -12.66 -13.40 -1.65
CA PHE A 320 -12.04 -13.73 -0.36
C PHE A 320 -11.95 -15.24 -0.05
N GLY A 321 -12.58 -16.10 -0.85
CA GLY A 321 -12.61 -17.55 -0.67
C GLY A 321 -13.77 -18.04 0.20
N SER A 322 -14.47 -17.12 0.86
CA SER A 322 -15.65 -17.34 1.67
C SER A 322 -16.43 -16.02 1.76
N ALA A 323 -17.73 -16.05 2.05
CA ALA A 323 -18.46 -14.82 2.34
C ALA A 323 -18.06 -14.23 3.71
N GLU A 324 -17.98 -15.09 4.73
CA GLU A 324 -17.61 -14.68 6.09
C GLU A 324 -16.11 -14.89 6.37
N PRO A 325 -15.44 -13.97 7.10
CA PRO A 325 -14.04 -14.12 7.44
C PRO A 325 -13.84 -15.26 8.46
N TYR A 326 -12.83 -16.09 8.22
CA TYR A 326 -12.44 -17.16 9.13
C TYR A 326 -11.90 -16.59 10.45
N LEU A 327 -11.93 -17.41 11.52
CA LEU A 327 -11.43 -17.00 12.84
C LEU A 327 -9.97 -16.51 12.78
N LEU A 328 -9.09 -17.24 12.07
CA LEU A 328 -7.69 -16.86 11.94
C LEU A 328 -7.50 -15.52 11.19
N GLU A 329 -8.33 -15.26 10.18
CA GLU A 329 -8.31 -13.98 9.47
C GLU A 329 -8.74 -12.85 10.42
N LYS A 330 -9.83 -13.02 11.16
CA LYS A 330 -10.28 -12.05 12.17
C LYS A 330 -9.20 -11.80 13.23
N LEU A 331 -8.61 -12.87 13.78
CA LEU A 331 -7.56 -12.76 14.79
C LEU A 331 -6.33 -12.05 14.25
N PHE A 332 -5.87 -12.39 13.04
CA PHE A 332 -4.75 -11.71 12.40
C PHE A 332 -5.01 -10.20 12.30
N TRP A 333 -6.14 -9.80 11.69
CA TRP A 333 -6.43 -8.38 11.51
C TRP A 333 -6.56 -7.66 12.85
N ARG A 334 -7.25 -8.22 13.83
CA ARG A 334 -7.44 -7.57 15.14
C ARG A 334 -6.15 -7.47 15.96
N LEU A 335 -5.24 -8.43 15.83
CA LEU A 335 -3.99 -8.47 16.59
C LEU A 335 -2.80 -7.83 15.87
N ARG A 336 -2.92 -7.49 14.58
CA ARG A 336 -1.80 -6.98 13.77
C ARG A 336 -1.11 -5.76 14.38
N TYR A 337 -1.85 -4.82 14.96
CA TYR A 337 -1.26 -3.63 15.55
C TYR A 337 -0.40 -3.95 16.77
N LEU A 338 -0.85 -4.91 17.59
CA LEU A 338 -0.03 -5.43 18.69
C LEU A 338 1.22 -6.11 18.14
N LEU A 339 1.09 -6.91 17.07
CA LEU A 339 2.24 -7.55 16.43
C LEU A 339 3.24 -6.50 15.88
N PHE A 340 2.78 -5.48 15.16
CA PHE A 340 3.63 -4.41 14.62
C PHE A 340 4.29 -3.61 15.74
N PHE A 341 3.55 -3.32 16.82
CA PHE A 341 4.08 -2.70 18.02
C PHE A 341 5.21 -3.52 18.63
N LEU A 342 4.98 -4.83 18.86
CA LEU A 342 5.97 -5.72 19.45
C LEU A 342 7.21 -5.88 18.56
N LEU A 343 7.04 -5.93 17.23
CA LEU A 343 8.15 -5.98 16.28
C LEU A 343 9.00 -4.71 16.36
N ARG A 344 8.37 -3.53 16.37
CA ARG A 344 9.11 -2.26 16.48
C ARG A 344 9.74 -2.10 17.87
N TYR A 345 9.06 -2.53 18.94
CA TYR A 345 9.62 -2.60 20.29
C TYR A 345 10.89 -3.46 20.30
N HIS A 346 10.85 -4.64 19.67
CA HIS A 346 12.01 -5.53 19.57
C HIS A 346 13.16 -4.89 18.79
N VAL A 347 12.91 -4.34 17.59
CA VAL A 347 13.95 -3.70 16.76
C VAL A 347 14.62 -2.51 17.47
N THR A 348 13.86 -1.80 18.32
CA THR A 348 14.32 -0.63 19.09
C THR A 348 14.79 -0.96 20.51
N ASN A 349 14.97 -2.25 20.85
CA ASN A 349 15.28 -2.73 22.22
C ASN A 349 14.44 -2.05 23.30
N GLY A 350 13.13 -1.98 23.09
CA GLY A 350 12.20 -1.34 24.00
C GLY A 350 12.24 0.19 24.00
N PHE A 351 12.46 0.79 22.83
CA PHE A 351 12.60 2.24 22.63
C PHE A 351 13.82 2.87 23.32
N THR A 352 14.79 2.05 23.72
CA THR A 352 15.98 2.51 24.48
C THR A 352 17.20 2.76 23.61
N VAL A 353 17.19 2.37 22.33
CA VAL A 353 18.37 2.51 21.46
C VAL A 353 18.65 3.99 21.14
N ASP A 354 19.69 4.54 21.75
CA ASP A 354 20.57 5.52 21.12
C ASP A 354 21.60 4.77 20.25
N PRO A 355 21.83 5.19 18.99
CA PRO A 355 22.48 4.41 17.95
C PRO A 355 24.01 4.32 18.16
N VAL A 356 24.52 4.90 19.24
CA VAL A 356 25.94 4.94 19.57
C VAL A 356 26.38 3.69 20.36
N HIS A 357 25.45 2.88 20.90
CA HIS A 357 25.78 1.79 21.83
C HIS A 357 25.08 0.46 21.48
N LYS A 358 25.26 -0.03 20.25
CA LYS A 358 25.28 -1.49 20.03
C LYS A 358 26.75 -1.89 19.82
N PRO A 359 27.32 -2.78 20.67
CA PRO A 359 28.71 -3.20 20.58
C PRO A 359 29.03 -3.90 19.25
#